data_AF-A0A5N5H397-F1
#
_entry.id   AF-A0A5N5H397-F1
#
_cell.length_a   1.000
_cell.length_b   1.000
_cell.length_c   1.000
_cell.angle_alpha   90.00
_cell.angle_beta   90.00
_cell.angle_gamma   90.00
#
_symmetry.space_group_name_H-M   'P 1'
#
loop_
_entity.id
_entity.type
_entity.pdbx_description
1 polymer ?
#
loop_
_entity_poly.entity_id
_entity_poly.type
_entity_poly.pdbx_seq_one_letter_code
_entity_poly.pdbx_strand_id
1 'polypeptide(L)' 'MLLTSRSTAGIVRNNAVSGAAWAIKLGAAMVKMGSIDALTGRQGEIKKNCRVVN' A
#
# COMPACT_ATOMS: atom_id res chain seq x y z
N MET A 1 14.79 0.21 -12.67
CA MET A 1 14.51 1.16 -11.57
C MET A 1 13.39 2.09 -12.03
N LEU A 2 12.50 2.57 -11.16
CA LEU A 2 11.23 3.22 -11.56
C LEU A 2 11.36 4.41 -12.52
N LEU A 3 12.46 5.16 -12.45
CA LEU A 3 12.74 6.30 -13.33
C LEU A 3 13.26 5.90 -14.72
N THR A 4 13.81 4.70 -14.87
CA THR A 4 14.42 4.24 -16.13
C THR A 4 13.46 3.41 -16.99
N SER A 5 12.33 2.97 -16.44
CA SER A 5 11.30 2.24 -17.19
C SER A 5 10.32 3.20 -17.87
N ARG A 6 10.02 2.94 -19.16
CA ARG A 6 9.03 3.69 -19.95
C ARG A 6 7.63 3.69 -19.29
N SER A 7 7.23 2.60 -18.64
CA SER A 7 5.90 2.47 -18.04
C SER A 7 5.74 3.25 -16.74
N THR A 8 6.82 3.55 -16.01
CA THR A 8 6.75 4.15 -14.66
C THR A 8 7.43 5.52 -14.56
N ALA A 9 8.29 5.90 -15.51
CA ALA A 9 9.03 7.17 -15.45
C ALA A 9 8.09 8.40 -15.41
N GLY A 10 6.99 8.37 -16.18
CA GLY A 10 5.98 9.44 -16.14
C GLY A 10 5.28 9.55 -14.78
N ILE A 11 5.00 8.41 -14.14
CA ILE A 11 4.38 8.37 -12.81
C ILE A 11 5.30 9.01 -11.77
N VAL A 12 6.60 8.68 -11.80
CA VAL A 12 7.57 9.27 -10.87
C VAL A 12 7.67 10.77 -11.05
N ARG A 13 7.79 11.27 -12.30
CA ARG A 13 7.83 12.71 -12.59
C ARG A 13 6.59 13.43 -12.07
N ASN A 14 5.41 12.89 -12.32
CA ASN A 14 4.14 13.47 -11.86
C ASN A 14 4.03 13.52 -10.34
N ASN A 15 4.51 12.48 -9.66
CA ASN A 15 4.53 12.43 -8.20
C ASN A 15 5.50 13.47 -7.61
N ALA A 16 6.63 13.74 -8.26
CA ALA A 16 7.61 14.73 -7.81
C ALA A 16 7.11 16.18 -7.96
N VAL A 17 6.26 16.46 -8.95
CA VAL A 17 5.73 17.81 -9.22
C VAL A 17 4.71 18.28 -8.17
N SER A 18 3.93 17.38 -7.56
CA SER A 18 2.92 17.75 -6.58
C SER A 18 2.85 16.75 -5.41
N GLY A 19 3.39 17.17 -4.27
CA GLY A 19 3.37 16.38 -3.04
C GLY A 19 1.96 16.08 -2.54
N ALA A 20 1.03 17.03 -2.65
CA ALA A 20 -0.36 16.83 -2.23
C ALA A 20 -1.08 15.77 -3.08
N ALA A 21 -0.94 15.85 -4.41
CA ALA A 21 -1.53 14.86 -5.31
C ALA A 21 -0.90 13.48 -5.14
N TRP A 22 0.41 13.41 -4.88
CA TRP A 22 1.09 12.17 -4.55
C TRP A 22 0.58 11.55 -3.24
N ALA A 23 0.42 12.35 -2.18
CA ALA A 23 -0.04 11.88 -0.88
C ALA A 23 -1.45 11.26 -0.97
N ILE A 24 -2.36 11.87 -1.74
CA ILE A 24 -3.70 11.31 -2.00
C ILE A 24 -3.60 9.94 -2.68
N LYS A 25 -2.79 9.84 -3.75
CA LYS A 25 -2.59 8.57 -4.47
C LYS A 25 -1.95 7.50 -3.59
N LEU A 26 -0.98 7.88 -2.77
CA LEU A 26 -0.32 6.99 -1.83
C LEU A 26 -1.33 6.46 -0.81
N GLY A 27 -2.15 7.32 -0.21
CA GLY A 27 -3.20 6.91 0.73
C GLY A 27 -4.15 5.89 0.11
N ALA A 28 -4.65 6.16 -1.10
CA ALA A 28 -5.51 5.21 -1.82
C ALA A 28 -4.80 3.87 -2.10
N ALA A 29 -3.51 3.90 -2.46
CA ALA A 29 -2.72 2.69 -2.67
C ALA A 29 -2.52 1.89 -1.37
N MET A 30 -2.31 2.56 -0.24
CA MET A 30 -2.17 1.90 1.08
C MET A 30 -3.47 1.25 1.53
N VAL A 31 -4.62 1.91 1.32
CA VAL A 31 -5.94 1.32 1.62
C VAL A 31 -6.15 0.05 0.78
N LYS A 32 -5.86 0.11 -0.52
CA LYS A 32 -5.98 -1.06 -1.40
C LYS A 32 -5.01 -2.19 -1.02
N MET A 33 -3.80 -1.85 -0.58
CA MET A 33 -2.81 -2.83 -0.13
C MET A 33 -3.26 -3.53 1.16
N GLY A 34 -3.78 -2.77 2.12
CA GLY A 34 -4.21 -3.31 3.42
C GLY A 34 -5.43 -4.24 3.34
N SER A 35 -6.17 -4.23 2.23
CA SER A 35 -7.29 -5.13 2.01
C SER A 35 -6.92 -6.43 1.29
N ILE A 36 -5.67 -6.62 0.89
CA ILE A 36 -5.23 -7.85 0.21
C ILE A 36 -5.26 -9.00 1.22
N ASP A 37 -6.01 -10.06 0.91
CA ASP A 37 -6.09 -11.32 1.66
C ASP A 37 -6.36 -11.16 3.17
N ALA A 38 -7.05 -10.09 3.56
CA ALA A 38 -7.40 -9.83 4.94
C ALA A 38 -8.35 -10.91 5.48
N LEU A 39 -8.03 -11.47 6.66
CA LEU A 39 -8.92 -12.38 7.38
C LEU A 39 -10.07 -11.60 8.00
N THR A 40 -11.31 -12.00 7.68
CA THR A 40 -12.52 -11.28 8.12
C THR A 40 -13.52 -12.22 8.77
N GLY A 41 -14.51 -11.66 9.48
CA GLY A 41 -15.54 -12.43 10.16
C GLY A 41 -14.95 -13.36 11.24
N ARG A 42 -15.12 -14.67 11.06
CA ARG A 42 -14.61 -15.70 11.99
C ARG A 42 -13.31 -16.36 11.51
N GLN A 43 -12.68 -15.84 10.45
CA GLN A 43 -11.41 -16.35 9.94
C GLN A 43 -10.25 -15.86 10.81
N GLY A 44 -9.31 -16.75 11.14
CA GLY A 44 -8.14 -16.41 11.95
C GLY A 44 -8.43 -16.28 13.45
N GLU A 45 -7.58 -15.52 14.15
CA GLU A 45 -7.69 -15.26 15.58
C GLU A 45 -7.15 -13.87 15.97
N ILE A 46 -7.60 -13.35 17.11
CA ILE A 46 -7.00 -12.16 17.73
C ILE A 46 -5.85 -12.64 18.64
N LYS A 47 -4.61 -12.36 18.22
CA LYS A 47 -3.41 -12.75 18.96
C LYS A 47 -3.24 -11.94 20.24
N LYS A 48 -2.97 -12.63 21.36
CA LYS A 48 -2.56 -11.96 22.62
C LYS A 48 -1.11 -11.50 22.59
N ASN A 49 -0.29 -12.16 21.78
CA ASN A 49 1.10 -11.79 21.51
C ASN A 49 1.37 -12.01 20.01
N CYS A 50 1.69 -10.95 19.27
CA CYS A 50 1.85 -10.98 17.82
C CYS A 50 2.95 -11.94 17.32
N ARG A 51 3.87 -12.37 18.20
CA ARG A 51 5.00 -13.24 17.86
C ARG A 51 4.69 -14.74 17.91
N VAL A 52 3.56 -15.12 18.52
CA VAL A 52 3.17 -16.53 18.70
C VAL A 52 1.74 -16.77 18.22
N VAL A 53 1.44 -18.00 17.82
CA VAL A 53 0.05 -18.47 17.67
C VAL A 53 -0.50 -18.73 19.07
N ASN A 54 -1.76 -18.38 19.33
CA ASN A 54 -2.35 -18.61 20.65
C ASN A 54 -2.50 -20.10 20.95
#